data_AF-A0A950SGS8-F1
#
_entry.id   AF-A0A950SGS8-F1
#
_cell.length_a   1.000
_cell.length_b   1.000
_cell.length_c   1.000
_cell.angle_alpha   90.00
_cell.angle_beta   90.00
_cell.angle_gamma   90.00
#
_symmetry.space_group_name_H-M   'P 1'
#
loop_
_entity.id
_entity.type
_entity.pdbx_description
1 polymer ?
#
loop_
_entity_poly.entity_id
_entity_poly.type
_entity_poly.pdbx_seq_one_letter_code
_entity_poly.pdbx_strand_id
1 'polypeptide(L)'
;MSTVQPSLDAAGRRRSPATMPAFHAGKAPRNKGQRYPADPPPVDEIIAVMRHATQARYGNRLNGLIVVLWRAGLRINEALSLIETDLEEQR
;
A
#
# COMPACT_ATOMS: atom_id res chain seq x y z
N MET A 1 -29.65 16.83 -32.60
CA MET A 1 -28.34 16.25 -32.22
C MET A 1 -27.90 16.93 -30.92
N SER A 2 -28.17 16.33 -29.75
CA SER A 2 -27.78 16.93 -28.47
C SER A 2 -26.27 16.83 -28.28
N THR A 3 -25.58 17.97 -28.33
CA THR A 3 -24.19 18.11 -27.95
C THR A 3 -24.07 17.95 -26.43
N VAL A 4 -23.48 16.84 -25.98
CA VAL A 4 -23.15 16.64 -24.56
C VAL A 4 -22.07 17.66 -24.19
N GLN A 5 -22.43 18.66 -23.37
CA GLN A 5 -21.46 19.63 -22.86
C GLN A 5 -20.34 18.90 -22.09
N PRO A 6 -19.06 19.26 -22.30
CA PRO A 6 -17.96 18.59 -21.63
C PRO A 6 -18.04 18.83 -20.12
N SER A 7 -18.10 17.75 -19.33
CA SER A 7 -18.07 17.84 -17.88
C SER A 7 -16.72 18.39 -17.42
N LEU A 8 -16.71 19.55 -16.80
CA LEU A 8 -15.50 20.17 -16.24
C LEU A 8 -15.30 19.77 -14.76
N ASP A 9 -14.06 19.78 -14.29
CA ASP A 9 -13.70 19.63 -12.88
C ASP A 9 -13.85 20.97 -12.13
N ALA A 10 -13.61 20.98 -10.82
CA ALA A 10 -13.68 22.21 -10.02
C ALA A 10 -12.66 23.29 -10.44
N ALA A 11 -11.64 22.93 -11.21
CA ALA A 11 -10.63 23.82 -11.77
C ALA A 11 -10.92 24.21 -13.25
N GLY A 12 -12.10 23.86 -13.78
CA GLY A 12 -12.51 24.17 -15.15
C GLY A 12 -11.87 23.28 -16.24
N ARG A 13 -11.14 22.23 -15.86
CA ARG A 13 -10.50 21.29 -16.81
C ARG A 13 -11.47 20.21 -17.23
N ARG A 14 -11.37 19.74 -18.47
CA ARG A 14 -12.18 18.62 -18.96
C ARG A 14 -11.93 17.38 -18.10
N ARG A 15 -12.98 16.84 -17.50
CA ARG A 15 -12.88 15.59 -16.73
C ARG A 15 -12.61 14.41 -17.67
N SER A 16 -11.74 13.52 -17.21
CA SER A 16 -11.60 12.20 -17.82
C SER A 16 -12.92 11.44 -17.66
N PRO A 17 -13.44 10.80 -18.70
CA PRO A 17 -14.59 9.90 -18.57
C PRO A 17 -14.40 8.85 -17.47
N ALA A 18 -13.16 8.42 -17.21
CA ALA A 18 -12.81 7.47 -16.17
C ALA A 18 -13.09 7.94 -14.73
N THR A 19 -13.21 9.24 -14.51
CA THR A 19 -13.55 9.81 -13.19
C THR A 19 -15.05 10.09 -13.03
N MET A 20 -15.86 9.75 -14.04
CA MET A 20 -17.31 9.92 -13.99
C MET A 20 -18.00 8.66 -13.45
N PRO A 21 -19.08 8.80 -12.66
CA PRO A 21 -19.89 7.66 -12.24
C PRO A 21 -20.35 6.82 -13.44
N ALA A 22 -20.50 5.52 -13.24
CA ALA A 22 -20.96 4.57 -14.26
C ALA A 22 -20.08 4.41 -15.53
N PHE A 23 -18.89 5.02 -15.61
CA PHE A 23 -18.00 4.89 -16.78
C PHE A 23 -17.67 3.42 -17.16
N HIS A 24 -17.57 2.55 -16.16
CA HIS A 24 -17.37 1.11 -16.34
C HIS A 24 -18.59 0.27 -15.92
N ALA A 25 -19.80 0.85 -15.93
CA ALA A 25 -21.02 0.12 -15.58
C ALA A 25 -21.16 -1.15 -16.44
N GLY A 26 -21.38 -2.29 -15.78
CA GLY A 26 -21.54 -3.60 -16.42
C GLY A 26 -20.25 -4.19 -17.03
N LYS A 27 -19.12 -3.48 -17.00
CA LYS A 27 -17.84 -3.98 -17.53
C LYS A 27 -16.96 -4.51 -16.41
N ALA A 28 -16.53 -5.76 -16.55
CA ALA A 28 -15.51 -6.30 -15.67
C ALA A 28 -14.21 -5.48 -15.77
N PRO A 29 -13.49 -5.26 -14.65
CA PRO A 29 -12.15 -4.70 -14.69
C PRO A 29 -11.21 -5.49 -15.60
N ARG A 30 -10.25 -4.83 -16.24
CA ARG A 30 -9.28 -5.48 -17.15
C ARG A 30 -8.43 -6.54 -16.46
N ASN A 31 -8.22 -6.42 -15.14
CA ASN A 31 -7.48 -7.37 -14.33
C ASN A 31 -8.38 -8.44 -13.68
N LYS A 32 -9.67 -8.52 -14.03
CA LYS A 32 -10.56 -9.54 -13.46
C LYS A 32 -10.02 -10.94 -13.80
N GLY A 33 -9.85 -11.76 -12.76
CA GLY A 33 -9.29 -13.11 -12.89
C GLY A 33 -7.76 -13.15 -13.03
N GLN A 34 -7.07 -12.01 -13.08
CA GLN A 34 -5.62 -11.98 -13.01
C GLN A 34 -5.16 -12.08 -11.55
N ARG A 35 -4.18 -12.95 -11.30
CA ARG A 35 -3.49 -13.07 -10.02
C ARG A 35 -2.04 -12.67 -10.24
N TYR A 36 -1.66 -11.52 -9.70
CA TYR A 36 -0.26 -11.09 -9.74
C TYR A 36 0.53 -11.82 -8.65
N PRO A 37 1.80 -12.18 -8.91
CA PRO A 37 2.68 -12.67 -7.87
C PRO A 37 2.94 -11.57 -6.83
N ALA A 38 3.41 -11.98 -5.66
CA ALA A 38 3.96 -11.01 -4.71
C ALA A 38 5.20 -10.36 -5.34
N ASP A 39 5.33 -9.05 -5.18
CA ASP A 39 6.46 -8.25 -5.63
C ASP A 39 7.17 -7.66 -4.39
N PRO A 40 7.93 -8.49 -3.64
CA PRO A 40 8.59 -8.03 -2.42
C PRO A 40 9.73 -7.06 -2.78
N PRO A 41 9.94 -5.98 -2.01
CA PRO A 41 11.07 -5.10 -2.25
C PRO A 41 12.38 -5.87 -2.10
N PRO A 42 13.38 -5.63 -2.96
CA PRO A 42 14.71 -6.19 -2.80
C PRO A 42 15.34 -5.71 -1.49
N VAL A 43 16.35 -6.45 -1.04
CA VAL A 43 17.06 -6.19 0.24
C VAL A 43 17.60 -4.76 0.29
N ASP A 44 18.12 -4.23 -0.80
CA ASP A 44 18.68 -2.88 -0.84
C ASP A 44 17.61 -1.80 -0.66
N GLU A 45 16.41 -2.00 -1.23
CA GLU A 45 15.29 -1.07 -1.09
C GLU A 45 14.76 -1.07 0.34
N ILE A 46 14.60 -2.24 0.97
CA ILE A 46 14.13 -2.28 2.36
C ILE A 46 15.17 -1.68 3.32
N ILE A 47 16.47 -1.88 3.07
CA ILE A 47 17.53 -1.21 3.83
C ILE A 47 17.43 0.31 3.67
N ALA A 48 17.19 0.81 2.45
CA ALA A 48 17.02 2.25 2.21
C ALA A 48 15.81 2.81 2.98
N VAL A 49 14.68 2.10 2.96
CA VAL A 49 13.48 2.46 3.74
C VAL A 49 13.79 2.49 5.24
N MET A 50 14.47 1.46 5.77
CA MET A 50 14.81 1.39 7.18
C MET A 50 15.76 2.53 7.62
N ARG A 51 16.73 2.89 6.77
CA ARG A 51 17.63 4.03 7.02
C ARG A 51 16.89 5.35 7.05
N HIS A 52 15.91 5.53 6.14
CA HIS A 52 15.08 6.72 6.12
C HIS A 52 14.15 6.79 7.34
N ALA A 53 13.53 5.67 7.71
CA ALA A 53 12.64 5.56 8.87
C ALA A 53 13.33 5.98 10.17
N THR A 54 14.62 5.66 10.37
CA THR A 54 15.40 6.07 11.55
C THR A 54 15.39 7.58 11.80
N GLN A 55 15.20 8.40 10.75
CA GLN A 55 15.16 9.87 10.89
C GLN A 55 13.84 10.38 11.50
N ALA A 56 12.81 9.53 11.62
CA ALA A 56 11.53 9.90 12.22
C ALA A 56 11.52 9.73 13.75
N ARG A 57 10.62 10.44 14.43
CA ARG A 57 10.46 10.43 15.91
C ARG A 57 10.39 9.03 16.54
N TYR A 58 9.83 8.06 15.83
CA TYR A 58 9.70 6.67 16.28
C TYR A 58 10.37 5.68 15.33
N GLY A 59 11.43 6.11 14.66
CA GLY A 59 12.11 5.36 13.60
C GLY A 59 12.60 3.99 14.03
N ASN A 60 13.17 3.87 15.23
CA ASN A 60 13.64 2.59 15.77
C ASN A 60 12.48 1.60 15.99
N ARG A 61 11.32 2.07 16.48
CA ARG A 61 10.12 1.25 16.65
C ARG A 61 9.60 0.76 15.29
N LEU A 62 9.57 1.65 14.29
CA LEU A 62 9.17 1.30 12.93
C LEU A 62 10.12 0.26 12.31
N ASN A 63 11.44 0.45 12.47
CA ASN A 63 12.43 -0.52 12.01
C ASN A 63 12.31 -1.87 12.72
N GLY A 64 12.05 -1.87 14.03
CA GLY A 64 11.76 -3.11 14.77
C GLY A 64 10.55 -3.84 14.19
N LEU A 65 9.45 -3.13 13.91
CA LEU A 65 8.26 -3.70 13.28
C LEU A 65 8.57 -4.27 11.89
N ILE A 66 9.33 -3.55 11.05
CA ILE A 66 9.74 -4.02 9.71
C ILE A 66 10.55 -5.32 9.83
N VAL A 67 11.51 -5.39 10.76
CA VAL A 67 12.33 -6.58 10.99
C VAL A 67 11.48 -7.76 11.43
N VAL A 68 10.54 -7.57 12.36
CA VAL A 68 9.64 -8.63 12.82
C VAL A 68 8.79 -9.18 11.68
N LEU A 69 8.16 -8.29 10.89
CA LEU A 69 7.38 -8.68 9.72
C LEU A 69 8.22 -9.47 8.72
N TRP A 70 9.46 -9.03 8.47
CA TRP A 70 10.37 -9.69 7.53
C TRP A 70 10.87 -11.06 8.02
N ARG A 71 11.31 -11.16 9.28
CA ARG A 71 11.96 -12.36 9.82
C ARG A 71 10.97 -13.45 10.18
N ALA A 72 9.82 -13.09 10.72
CA ALA A 72 8.83 -14.05 11.19
C ALA A 72 7.70 -14.31 10.17
N GLY A 73 7.57 -13.47 9.13
CA GLY A 73 6.51 -13.61 8.12
C GLY A 73 5.11 -13.38 8.69
N LEU A 74 5.01 -12.66 9.81
CA LEU A 74 3.74 -12.35 10.47
C LEU A 74 2.86 -11.46 9.60
N ARG A 75 1.54 -11.63 9.73
CA ARG A 75 0.57 -10.66 9.23
C ARG A 75 0.66 -9.38 10.05
N ILE A 76 0.32 -8.26 9.44
CA ILE A 76 0.40 -6.95 10.11
C ILE A 76 -0.41 -6.90 11.41
N ASN A 77 -1.57 -7.56 11.48
CA ASN A 77 -2.38 -7.60 12.69
C ASN A 77 -1.73 -8.41 13.81
N GLU A 78 -1.03 -9.49 13.46
CA GLU A 78 -0.29 -10.33 14.43
C GLU A 78 0.90 -9.55 14.99
N ALA A 79 1.71 -8.94 14.11
CA ALA A 79 2.86 -8.15 14.53
C ALA A 79 2.49 -6.94 15.39
N LEU A 80 1.34 -6.30 15.14
CA LEU A 80 0.83 -5.20 15.96
C LEU A 80 0.22 -5.64 17.29
N SER A 81 -0.11 -6.92 17.42
CA SER A 81 -0.66 -7.52 18.65
C SER A 81 0.41 -8.16 19.52
N LEU A 82 1.67 -8.18 19.07
CA LEU A 82 2.80 -8.69 19.85
C LEU A 82 2.97 -7.91 21.15
N ILE A 83 3.15 -8.66 22.23
CA ILE A 83 3.50 -8.16 23.55
C ILE A 83 4.85 -8.71 24.01
N GLU A 84 5.40 -8.15 25.08
CA GLU A 84 6.73 -8.49 25.59
C GLU A 84 6.86 -9.99 25.93
N THR A 85 5.79 -10.62 26.44
CA THR A 85 5.79 -12.04 26.81
C THR A 85 5.81 -13.00 25.61
N ASP A 86 5.54 -12.51 24.40
CA ASP A 86 5.61 -13.31 23.18
C ASP A 86 7.06 -13.45 22.67
N LEU A 87 7.99 -12.66 23.22
CA LEU A 87 9.38 -12.63 22.80
C LEU A 87 10.24 -13.46 23.76
N GLU A 88 10.95 -14.44 23.22
CA GLU A 88 11.99 -15.17 23.94
C GLU A 88 13.34 -14.49 23.73
N GLU A 89 14.04 -14.18 24.84
CA GLU A 89 15.40 -13.66 24.76
C GLU A 89 16.33 -14.76 24.25
N GLN A 90 17.06 -14.48 23.16
CA GLN A 90 18.13 -15.38 22.72
C GLN A 90 19.29 -15.31 23.72
N ARG A 91 19.68 -16.48 24.25
CA ARG A 91 20.94 -16.67 24.99
C ARG A 91 22.17 -16.65 24.08
#